data_AF-A0A954ZIW2-F1
#
_entry.id   AF-A0A954ZIW2-F1
#
_cell.length_a   1.000
_cell.length_b   1.000
_cell.length_c   1.000
_cell.angle_alpha   90.00
_cell.angle_beta   90.00
_cell.angle_gamma   90.00
#
_symmetry.space_group_name_H-M   'P 1'
#
loop_
_entity.id
_entity.type
_entity.pdbx_description
1 polymer ?
#
loop_
_entity_poly.entity_id
_entity_poly.type
_entity_poly.pdbx_seq_one_letter_code
_entity_poly.pdbx_strand_id
1 'polypeptide(L)'
;MAFDPQQSPFFTHIDVSPQTSSSAKGSKAPNTNEIAPLLQHLIAQQQRQNELLEELVKQSSAAQRQRASELNQWKEANPHLARRCRQAAEALSSVQTEFLTSLTEEISDNAEGMMEGDFLLNEFVDRFGPRLAHLNGVLQVLSQLSAPPASNQGS
;
A
#
# COMPACT_ATOMS: atom_id res chain seq x y z
N MET A 1 14.53 -6.29 43.13
CA MET A 1 14.24 -5.07 42.34
C MET A 1 14.04 -5.47 40.90
N ALA A 2 12.80 -5.45 40.41
CA ALA A 2 12.49 -5.32 38.99
C ALA A 2 11.02 -4.89 38.90
N PHE A 3 10.81 -3.72 38.30
CA PHE A 3 9.57 -2.96 38.27
C PHE A 3 8.56 -3.54 37.25
N ASP A 4 7.30 -3.29 37.61
CA ASP A 4 6.00 -3.60 37.03
C ASP A 4 5.84 -3.37 35.50
N PRO A 5 5.15 -4.27 34.75
CA PRO A 5 4.70 -4.02 33.39
C PRO A 5 3.26 -3.45 33.42
N GLN A 6 3.10 -2.16 33.70
CA GLN A 6 1.81 -1.50 33.52
C GLN A 6 1.53 -1.25 32.04
N GLN A 7 0.88 -2.23 31.43
CA GLN A 7 0.04 -2.04 30.24
C GLN A 7 -0.98 -0.95 30.57
N SER A 8 -0.91 0.17 29.84
CA SER A 8 -1.89 1.23 29.89
C SER A 8 -3.17 0.80 29.16
N PRO A 9 -4.32 0.67 29.82
CA PRO A 9 -5.57 0.46 29.11
C PRO A 9 -6.08 1.82 28.59
N PHE A 10 -6.04 2.01 27.27
CA PHE A 10 -6.73 3.08 26.56
C PHE A 10 -8.25 2.86 26.48
N PHE A 11 -8.87 2.59 27.63
CA PHE A 11 -10.33 2.64 27.75
C PHE A 11 -10.67 3.57 28.91
N THR A 12 -11.18 4.74 28.55
CA THR A 12 -11.83 5.67 29.46
C THR A 12 -12.99 4.96 30.16
N HIS A 13 -12.72 4.44 31.35
CA HIS A 13 -13.75 4.01 32.28
C HIS A 13 -14.53 5.25 32.72
N ILE A 14 -15.75 5.39 32.20
CA ILE A 14 -16.72 6.34 32.71
C ILE A 14 -17.31 5.71 33.97
N ASP A 15 -16.82 6.15 35.13
CA ASP A 15 -17.36 5.76 36.43
C ASP A 15 -18.73 6.45 36.63
N VAL A 16 -19.81 5.67 36.50
CA VAL A 16 -21.18 6.12 36.80
C VAL A 16 -21.55 5.58 38.17
N SER A 17 -21.27 6.36 39.21
CA SER A 17 -21.79 6.11 40.55
C SER A 17 -23.29 6.45 40.61
N PRO A 18 -24.19 5.51 40.99
CA PRO A 18 -25.60 5.82 41.17
C PRO A 18 -25.83 6.44 42.55
N GLN A 19 -25.93 7.77 42.61
CA GLN A 19 -26.31 8.46 43.84
C GLN A 19 -27.83 8.41 44.02
N THR A 20 -28.30 7.63 45.00
CA THR A 20 -29.72 7.49 45.31
C THR A 20 -30.23 8.62 46.21
N SER A 21 -31.28 9.29 45.72
CA SER A 21 -32.27 10.16 46.41
C SER A 21 -31.72 11.47 47.01
N SER A 22 -32.30 12.65 46.78
CA SER A 22 -33.72 12.98 46.59
C SER A 22 -33.87 14.42 46.08
N SER A 23 -35.04 14.70 45.50
CA SER A 23 -35.60 16.00 45.10
C SER A 23 -35.26 16.56 43.70
N ALA A 24 -36.27 16.37 42.84
CA ALA A 24 -36.88 17.36 41.98
C ALA A 24 -36.11 17.90 40.75
N LYS A 25 -36.81 17.71 39.61
CA LYS A 25 -36.81 18.46 38.35
C LYS A 25 -35.77 18.10 37.30
N GLY A 26 -36.32 17.80 36.12
CA GLY A 26 -35.66 17.93 34.84
C GLY A 26 -35.10 16.61 34.36
N SER A 27 -35.86 15.92 33.53
CA SER A 27 -35.28 15.15 32.43
C SER A 27 -34.31 16.08 31.69
N LYS A 28 -33.02 16.01 32.04
CA LYS A 28 -31.95 16.71 31.35
C LYS A 28 -31.88 16.12 29.95
N ALA A 29 -32.59 16.76 29.00
CA ALA A 29 -32.30 16.57 27.60
C ALA A 29 -30.78 16.73 27.42
N PRO A 30 -30.12 15.90 26.59
CA PRO A 30 -28.67 16.00 26.40
C PRO A 30 -28.35 17.46 26.10
N ASN A 31 -27.52 18.09 26.93
CA ASN A 31 -27.34 19.54 26.93
C ASN A 31 -26.82 19.96 25.55
N THR A 32 -27.70 20.46 24.68
CA THR A 32 -27.35 20.91 23.32
C THR A 32 -26.24 21.96 23.33
N ASN A 33 -26.13 22.70 24.45
CA ASN A 33 -25.07 23.67 24.72
C ASN A 33 -23.66 23.06 24.90
N GLU A 34 -23.53 21.79 25.26
CA GLU A 34 -22.24 21.09 25.38
C GLU A 34 -21.86 20.39 24.08
N ILE A 35 -22.85 20.06 23.24
CA ILE A 35 -22.66 19.39 21.94
C ILE A 35 -22.05 20.37 20.92
N ALA A 36 -22.52 21.62 20.88
CA ALA A 36 -22.01 22.64 19.97
C ALA A 36 -20.50 22.93 20.09
N PRO A 37 -19.92 23.15 21.29
CA PRO A 37 -18.48 23.35 21.44
C PRO A 37 -17.69 22.06 21.17
N LEU A 38 -18.26 20.89 21.47
CA LEU A 38 -17.63 19.61 21.15
C LEU A 38 -17.52 19.42 19.63
N LEU A 39 -18.57 19.74 18.87
CA LEU A 39 -18.56 19.71 17.41
C LEU A 39 -17.57 20.71 16.82
N GLN A 40 -17.47 21.91 17.38
CA GLN A 40 -16.47 22.90 16.96
C GLN A 40 -15.04 22.41 17.23
N HIS A 41 -14.82 21.79 18.40
CA HIS A 41 -13.53 21.19 18.72
C HIS A 41 -13.21 20.05 17.75
N LEU A 42 -14.18 19.18 17.44
CA LEU A 42 -14.03 18.10 16.48
C LEU A 42 -13.69 18.63 15.08
N ILE A 43 -14.38 19.68 14.61
CA ILE A 43 -14.10 20.33 13.33
C ILE A 43 -12.68 20.91 13.31
N ALA A 44 -12.25 21.57 14.39
CA ALA A 44 -10.90 22.10 14.50
C ALA A 44 -9.82 20.99 14.46
N GLN A 45 -10.07 19.85 15.14
CA GLN A 45 -9.18 18.69 15.07
C GLN A 45 -9.20 18.05 13.67
N GLN A 46 -10.35 17.98 13.01
CA GLN A 46 -10.46 17.45 11.65
C GLN A 46 -9.69 18.31 10.65
N GLN A 47 -9.75 19.64 10.78
CA GLN A 47 -8.99 20.56 9.94
C GLN A 47 -7.48 20.33 10.08
N ARG A 48 -7.01 20.21 11.33
CA ARG A 48 -5.60 19.91 11.63
C ARG A 48 -5.19 18.53 11.10
N GLN A 49 -6.06 17.53 11.17
CA GLN A 49 -5.80 16.22 10.60
C GLN A 49 -5.65 16.28 9.08
N ASN A 50 -6.51 17.05 8.40
CA ASN A 50 -6.42 17.26 6.95
C ASN A 50 -5.10 17.94 6.57
N GLU A 51 -4.68 18.98 7.30
CA GLU A 51 -3.39 19.64 7.08
C GLU A 51 -2.20 18.67 7.20
N LEU A 52 -2.22 17.79 8.22
CA LEU A 52 -1.18 16.77 8.41
C LEU A 52 -1.20 15.71 7.30
N LEU A 53 -2.38 15.29 6.85
CA LEU A 53 -2.51 14.36 5.73
C LEU A 53 -2.01 14.98 4.42
N GLU A 54 -2.32 16.25 4.16
CA GLU A 54 -1.78 16.97 3.02
C GLU A 54 -0.26 17.04 3.07
N GLU A 55 0.33 17.33 4.23
CA GLU A 55 1.78 17.36 4.39
C GLU A 55 2.42 15.99 4.18
N LEU A 56 1.79 14.93 4.70
CA LEU A 56 2.26 13.56 4.49
C LEU A 56 2.21 13.16 3.00
N VAL A 57 1.15 13.54 2.29
CA VAL A 57 1.05 13.34 0.83
C VAL A 57 2.13 14.13 0.10
N LYS A 58 2.39 15.40 0.48
CA LYS A 58 3.47 16.20 -0.09
C LYS A 58 4.81 15.52 0.11
N GLN A 59 5.13 15.09 1.33
CA GLN A 59 6.39 14.42 1.65
C GLN A 59 6.55 13.10 0.88
N SER A 60 5.50 12.27 0.85
CA SER A 60 5.48 11.01 0.09
C SER A 60 5.69 11.24 -1.41
N SER A 61 4.98 12.22 -1.98
CA SER A 61 5.12 12.57 -3.39
C SER A 61 6.46 13.23 -3.73
N ALA A 62 7.07 13.97 -2.80
CA ALA A 62 8.35 14.63 -3.00
C ALA A 62 9.48 13.62 -3.24
N ALA A 63 9.55 12.56 -2.43
CA ALA A 63 10.56 11.50 -2.61
C ALA A 63 10.39 10.76 -3.94
N GLN A 64 9.15 10.54 -4.38
CA GLN A 64 8.87 9.90 -5.67
C GLN A 64 9.21 10.81 -6.85
N ARG A 65 8.88 12.11 -6.78
CA ARG A 65 9.26 13.11 -7.79
C ARG A 65 10.77 13.27 -7.90
N GLN A 66 11.48 13.28 -6.77
CA GLN A 66 12.94 13.38 -6.76
C GLN A 66 13.59 12.19 -7.46
N ARG A 67 13.21 10.96 -7.11
CA ARG A 67 13.69 9.75 -7.81
C ARG A 67 13.37 9.76 -9.30
N ALA A 68 12.18 10.21 -9.68
CA ALA A 68 11.81 10.31 -11.10
C ALA A 68 12.68 11.34 -11.85
N SER A 69 13.01 12.47 -11.21
CA SER A 69 13.89 13.50 -11.77
C SER A 69 15.31 12.96 -11.98
N GLU A 70 15.91 12.34 -10.96
CA GLU A 70 17.25 11.74 -11.02
C GLU A 70 17.33 10.66 -12.10
N LEU A 71 16.30 9.81 -12.19
CA LEU A 71 16.23 8.77 -13.21
C LEU A 71 16.14 9.37 -14.62
N ASN A 72 15.39 10.46 -14.80
CA ASN A 72 15.32 11.15 -16.09
C ASN A 72 16.66 11.78 -16.46
N GLN A 73 17.31 12.47 -15.53
CA GLN A 73 18.65 13.02 -15.76
C GLN A 73 19.67 11.91 -16.10
N TRP A 74 19.61 10.78 -15.40
CA TRP A 74 20.45 9.63 -15.70
C TRP A 74 20.19 9.06 -17.10
N LYS A 75 18.94 9.01 -17.55
CA LYS A 75 18.56 8.54 -18.89
C LYS A 75 19.05 9.49 -19.99
N GLU A 76 18.96 10.80 -19.77
CA GLU A 76 19.50 11.80 -20.67
C GLU A 76 21.03 11.67 -20.80
N ALA A 77 21.72 11.35 -19.70
CA ALA A 77 23.15 11.07 -19.71
C ALA A 77 23.51 9.70 -20.33
N ASN A 78 22.57 8.74 -20.36
CA ASN A 78 22.81 7.36 -20.81
C ASN A 78 21.79 6.87 -21.85
N PRO A 79 21.62 7.54 -23.01
CA PRO A 79 20.55 7.25 -23.96
C PRO A 79 20.68 5.87 -24.61
N HIS A 80 21.91 5.40 -24.86
CA HIS A 80 22.14 4.07 -25.42
C HIS A 80 21.72 2.95 -24.46
N LEU A 81 22.02 3.09 -23.17
CA LEU A 81 21.65 2.10 -22.16
C LEU A 81 20.14 2.07 -21.95
N ALA A 82 19.48 3.23 -21.87
CA ALA A 82 18.02 3.32 -21.80
C ALA A 82 17.34 2.61 -22.98
N ARG A 83 17.84 2.80 -24.21
CA ARG A 83 17.34 2.10 -25.40
C ARG A 83 17.54 0.58 -25.32
N ARG A 84 18.71 0.13 -24.84
CA ARG A 84 18.98 -1.30 -24.65
C ARG A 84 18.09 -1.91 -23.57
N CYS A 85 17.85 -1.20 -22.46
CA CYS A 85 16.91 -1.62 -21.42
C CYS A 85 15.49 -1.75 -21.97
N ARG A 86 15.06 -0.84 -22.86
CA ARG A 86 13.77 -0.94 -23.55
C ARG A 86 13.68 -2.19 -24.41
N GLN A 87 14.68 -2.45 -25.25
CA GLN A 87 14.72 -3.65 -26.09
C GLN A 87 14.74 -4.93 -25.26
N ALA A 88 15.49 -4.94 -24.16
CA ALA A 88 15.52 -6.06 -23.23
C ALA A 88 14.16 -6.27 -22.54
N ALA A 89 13.47 -5.20 -22.14
CA ALA A 89 12.12 -5.27 -21.56
C ALA A 89 11.10 -5.84 -22.55
N GLU A 90 11.14 -5.40 -23.82
CA GLU A 90 10.25 -5.90 -24.89
C GLU A 90 10.51 -7.40 -25.15
N ALA A 91 11.77 -7.81 -25.26
CA ALA A 91 12.14 -9.22 -25.43
C ALA A 91 11.72 -10.08 -24.23
N LEU A 92 11.97 -9.62 -23.00
CA LEU A 92 11.59 -10.34 -21.79
C LEU A 92 10.07 -10.40 -21.60
N SER A 93 9.32 -9.40 -22.05
CA SER A 93 7.85 -9.43 -22.03
C SER A 93 7.31 -10.51 -22.97
N SER A 94 7.95 -10.71 -24.13
CA SER A 94 7.63 -11.82 -25.03
C SER A 94 7.91 -13.17 -24.37
N VAL A 95 9.08 -13.33 -23.73
CA VAL A 95 9.44 -14.54 -22.97
C VAL A 95 8.49 -14.78 -21.80
N GLN A 96 8.06 -13.74 -21.09
CA GLN A 96 7.08 -13.85 -20.01
C GLN A 96 5.73 -14.35 -20.53
N THR A 97 5.31 -13.88 -21.70
CA THR A 97 4.06 -14.32 -22.32
C THR A 97 4.12 -15.81 -22.65
N GLU A 98 5.21 -16.26 -23.28
CA GLU A 98 5.43 -17.69 -23.57
C GLU A 98 5.51 -18.55 -22.30
N PHE A 99 6.19 -18.06 -21.26
CA PHE A 99 6.24 -18.73 -19.96
C PHE A 99 4.86 -18.86 -19.32
N LEU A 100 4.03 -17.80 -19.39
CA LEU A 100 2.65 -17.85 -18.91
C LEU A 100 1.81 -18.85 -19.71
N THR A 101 1.99 -18.92 -21.04
CA THR A 101 1.33 -19.94 -21.87
C THR A 101 1.67 -21.34 -21.39
N SER A 102 2.96 -21.67 -21.28
CA SER A 102 3.41 -22.99 -20.79
C SER A 102 2.90 -23.30 -19.38
N LEU A 103 2.88 -22.30 -18.49
CA LEU A 103 2.33 -22.43 -17.15
C LEU A 103 0.84 -22.77 -17.19
N THR A 104 0.06 -22.04 -17.99
CA THR A 104 -1.40 -22.27 -18.10
C THR A 104 -1.75 -23.60 -18.75
N GLU A 105 -0.94 -24.06 -19.70
CA GLU A 105 -1.08 -25.40 -20.30
C GLU A 105 -0.83 -26.49 -19.26
N GLU A 106 0.25 -26.39 -18.47
CA GLU A 106 0.56 -27.39 -17.44
C GLU A 106 -0.49 -27.45 -16.32
N ILE A 107 -1.05 -26.30 -15.92
CA ILE A 107 -2.21 -26.29 -15.00
C ILE A 107 -3.41 -26.98 -15.64
N SER A 108 -3.69 -26.71 -16.91
CA SER A 108 -4.87 -27.26 -17.59
C SER A 108 -4.78 -28.78 -17.74
N ASP A 109 -3.60 -29.29 -18.07
CA ASP A 109 -3.36 -30.72 -18.29
C ASP A 109 -3.33 -31.54 -16.99
N ASN A 110 -2.90 -30.93 -15.87
CA ASN A 110 -2.74 -31.60 -14.58
C ASN A 110 -3.71 -31.12 -13.48
N ALA A 111 -4.75 -30.33 -13.82
CA ALA A 111 -5.66 -29.70 -12.85
C ALA A 111 -6.27 -30.70 -11.84
N GLU A 112 -6.77 -31.84 -12.33
CA GLU A 112 -7.38 -32.88 -11.48
C GLU A 112 -6.34 -33.49 -10.53
N GLY A 113 -5.14 -33.80 -11.01
CA GLY A 113 -4.05 -34.33 -10.19
C GLY A 113 -3.51 -33.34 -9.15
N MET A 114 -3.51 -32.03 -9.46
CA MET A 114 -3.14 -30.99 -8.51
C MET A 114 -4.21 -30.77 -7.43
N MET A 115 -5.49 -30.97 -7.74
CA MET A 115 -6.58 -30.89 -6.76
C MET A 115 -6.61 -32.08 -5.81
N GLU A 116 -6.22 -33.26 -6.30
CA GLU A 116 -6.25 -34.50 -5.52
C GLU A 116 -4.98 -34.73 -4.69
N GLY A 117 -3.85 -34.10 -5.02
CA GLY A 117 -2.57 -34.36 -4.36
C GLY A 117 -1.63 -33.16 -4.21
N ASP A 118 -1.17 -32.92 -2.98
CA ASP A 118 -0.21 -31.86 -2.63
C ASP A 118 1.15 -32.00 -3.35
N PHE A 119 1.53 -33.20 -3.79
CA PHE A 119 2.82 -33.43 -4.45
C PHE A 119 2.91 -32.69 -5.79
N LEU A 120 1.91 -32.83 -6.67
CA LEU A 120 1.92 -32.19 -7.99
C LEU A 120 1.79 -30.67 -7.88
N LEU A 121 1.04 -30.17 -6.90
CA LEU A 121 0.95 -28.75 -6.61
C LEU A 121 2.30 -28.18 -6.14
N ASN A 122 2.99 -28.86 -5.21
CA ASN A 122 4.31 -28.42 -4.73
C ASN A 122 5.36 -28.47 -5.84
N GLU A 123 5.39 -29.52 -6.65
CA GLU A 123 6.29 -29.62 -7.80
C GLU A 123 6.06 -28.48 -8.81
N PHE A 124 4.79 -28.18 -9.10
CA PHE A 124 4.42 -27.04 -9.94
C PHE A 124 4.90 -25.70 -9.34
N VAL A 125 4.64 -25.47 -8.05
CA VAL A 125 5.06 -24.24 -7.37
C VAL A 125 6.59 -24.11 -7.35
N ASP A 126 7.32 -25.19 -7.10
CA ASP A 126 8.78 -25.20 -7.09
C ASP A 126 9.37 -24.94 -8.49
N ARG A 127 8.73 -25.47 -9.53
CA ARG A 127 9.17 -25.30 -10.93
C ARG A 127 8.88 -23.90 -11.48
N PHE A 128 7.69 -23.34 -11.21
CA PHE A 128 7.24 -22.10 -11.82
C PHE A 128 7.34 -20.87 -10.90
N GLY A 129 7.19 -21.05 -9.59
CA GLY A 129 7.11 -19.97 -8.61
C GLY A 129 8.36 -19.06 -8.59
N PRO A 130 9.57 -19.59 -8.35
CA PRO A 130 10.78 -18.77 -8.32
C PRO A 130 11.04 -18.03 -9.64
N ARG A 131 10.78 -18.70 -10.77
CA ARG A 131 11.01 -18.12 -12.10
C ARG A 131 10.02 -16.99 -12.38
N LEU A 132 8.75 -17.13 -12.01
CA LEU A 132 7.74 -16.10 -12.16
C LEU A 132 8.06 -14.86 -11.30
N ALA A 133 8.46 -15.04 -10.05
CA ALA A 133 8.80 -13.95 -9.14
C ALA A 133 10.02 -13.15 -9.65
N HIS A 134 11.09 -13.86 -10.03
CA HIS A 134 12.31 -13.22 -10.53
C HIS A 134 12.09 -12.51 -11.87
N LEU A 135 11.36 -13.12 -12.80
CA LEU A 135 11.10 -12.52 -14.11
C LEU A 135 10.31 -11.19 -13.98
N ASN A 136 9.29 -11.16 -13.12
CA ASN A 136 8.54 -9.94 -12.81
C ASN A 136 9.44 -8.86 -12.20
N GLY A 137 10.33 -9.21 -11.27
CA GLY A 137 11.27 -8.26 -10.68
C GLY A 137 12.23 -7.65 -11.71
N VAL A 138 12.79 -8.46 -12.60
CA VAL A 138 13.71 -7.98 -13.66
C VAL A 138 12.97 -7.06 -14.65
N LEU A 139 11.75 -7.43 -15.06
CA LEU A 139 10.93 -6.59 -15.92
C LEU A 139 10.58 -5.25 -15.26
N GLN A 140 10.30 -5.24 -13.96
CA GLN A 140 10.02 -4.01 -13.22
C GLN A 140 11.23 -3.07 -13.20
N VAL A 141 12.46 -3.59 -13.08
CA VAL A 141 13.69 -2.78 -13.15
C VAL A 141 13.91 -2.25 -14.56
N LEU A 142 13.82 -3.11 -15.57
CA LEU A 142 14.04 -2.70 -16.96
C LEU A 142 12.99 -1.72 -17.46
N SER A 143 11.72 -1.89 -17.07
CA SER A 143 10.64 -0.97 -17.41
C SER A 143 10.88 0.42 -16.81
N GLN A 144 11.30 0.52 -15.55
CA GLN A 144 11.68 1.80 -14.93
C GLN A 144 12.81 2.49 -15.68
N LEU A 145 13.85 1.76 -16.06
CA LEU A 145 15.00 2.31 -16.80
C LEU A 145 14.66 2.66 -18.26
N SER A 146 13.63 2.03 -18.84
CA SER A 146 13.21 2.21 -20.22
C SER A 146 12.08 3.22 -20.44
N ALA A 147 11.28 3.50 -19.40
CA ALA A 147 10.10 4.35 -19.49
C ALA A 147 10.49 5.71 -20.08
N PRO A 148 9.76 6.27 -21.06
CA PRO A 148 10.07 7.58 -21.59
C PRO A 148 10.03 8.63 -20.46
N PRO A 149 10.86 9.69 -20.51
CA PRO A 149 10.69 10.79 -19.57
C PRO A 149 9.24 11.26 -19.70
N ALA A 150 8.51 11.27 -18.58
CA ALA A 150 7.15 11.78 -18.57
C ALA A 150 7.20 13.19 -19.12
N SER A 151 6.78 13.37 -20.37
CA SER A 151 6.64 14.69 -20.97
C SER A 151 5.64 15.40 -20.08
N ASN A 152 6.13 16.34 -19.28
CA ASN A 152 5.33 17.23 -18.48
C ASN A 152 4.57 18.15 -19.44
N GLN A 153 3.57 17.60 -20.12
CA GLN A 153 2.61 18.36 -20.94
C GLN A 153 1.65 19.02 -19.96
N GLY A 154 2.14 20.10 -19.33
CA GLY A 154 1.31 21.17 -18.86
C GLY A 154 1.05 22.12 -20.02
N SER A 155 -0.19 22.19 -20.46
CA SER A 155 -0.77 23.35 -21.14
C SER A 155 -2.05 23.70 -20.40
#